data_AF-A0A2N2U0C6-F1
#
_entry.id   AF-A0A2N2U0C6-F1
#
_cell.length_a   1.000
_cell.length_b   1.000
_cell.length_c   1.000
_cell.angle_alpha   90.00
_cell.angle_beta   90.00
_cell.angle_gamma   90.00
#
_symmetry.space_group_name_H-M   'P 1'
#
loop_
_entity.id
_entity.type
_entity.pdbx_description
1 polymer ?
#
loop_
_entity_poly.entity_id
_entity_poly.type
_entity_poly.pdbx_seq_one_letter_code
_entity_poly.pdbx_strand_id
1 'polypeptide(L)' 'MLGGLAALLLVASAVLWMLRPGAQRLEGGAAPDFALPDQSGQTRRLGDYAGRW' A
#
# COMPACT_ATOMS: atom_id res chain seq x y z
N MET A 1 -18.29 -34.32 -1.01
CA MET A 1 -18.67 -33.07 -0.33
C MET A 1 -17.46 -32.19 -0.01
N LEU A 2 -16.45 -32.66 0.75
CA LEU A 2 -15.29 -31.83 1.13
C LEU A 2 -14.45 -31.27 -0.05
N GLY A 3 -14.27 -32.04 -1.13
CA GLY A 3 -13.49 -31.56 -2.29
C GLY A 3 -14.12 -30.36 -3.01
N GLY A 4 -15.45 -30.33 -3.11
CA GLY A 4 -16.16 -29.18 -3.71
C GLY A 4 -16.07 -27.93 -2.84
N LEU A 5 -16.15 -28.09 -1.52
CA LEU A 5 -15.97 -27.00 -0.58
C LEU A 5 -14.54 -26.44 -0.64
N ALA A 6 -13.52 -27.31 -0.71
CA ALA A 6 -12.13 -26.89 -0.83
C ALA A 6 -11.87 -26.10 -2.12
N ALA A 7 -12.43 -26.54 -3.25
CA ALA A 7 -12.34 -25.83 -4.52
C ALA A 7 -13.02 -24.45 -4.45
N LEU A 8 -14.21 -24.36 -3.83
CA LEU A 8 -14.93 -23.10 -3.64
C LEU A 8 -14.12 -22.11 -2.79
N LEU A 9 -13.52 -22.59 -1.69
CA LEU A 9 -12.70 -21.76 -0.81
C LEU A 9 -11.43 -21.25 -1.51
N LEU A 10 -10.79 -22.07 -2.34
CA LEU A 10 -9.63 -21.66 -3.14
C LEU A 10 -9.99 -20.55 -4.14
N VAL A 11 -11.10 -20.72 -4.85
CA VAL A 11 -11.58 -19.70 -5.80
C VAL A 11 -11.94 -18.40 -5.07
N ALA A 12 -12.69 -18.49 -3.97
CA ALA A 12 -13.04 -17.32 -3.17
C ALA A 12 -11.80 -16.59 -2.63
N SER A 13 -10.79 -17.33 -2.16
CA SER A 13 -9.52 -16.76 -1.71
C SER A 13 -8.78 -16.02 -2.83
N ALA A 14 -8.70 -16.62 -4.03
CA ALA A 14 -8.08 -15.99 -5.19
C ALA A 14 -8.82 -14.71 -5.61
N VAL A 15 -10.17 -14.74 -5.64
CA VAL A 15 -11.00 -13.57 -5.94
C VAL A 15 -10.78 -12.45 -4.92
N LEU A 16 -10.78 -12.78 -3.62
CA LEU A 16 -10.52 -11.81 -2.56
C LEU A 16 -9.10 -11.23 -2.63
N TRP A 17 -8.12 -12.03 -3.05
CA TRP A 17 -6.74 -11.57 -3.26
C TRP A 17 -6.65 -10.56 -4.42
N MET A 18 -7.32 -10.83 -5.53
CA MET A 18 -7.36 -9.91 -6.69
C MET A 18 -8.16 -8.62 -6.41
N LEU A 19 -9.21 -8.71 -5.59
CA LEU A 19 -10.00 -7.57 -5.14
C LEU A 19 -9.32 -6.78 -4.02
N ARG A 20 -8.24 -7.30 -3.43
CA ARG A 20 -7.50 -6.59 -2.41
C ARG A 20 -7.02 -5.28 -3.03
N PRO A 21 -7.39 -4.11 -2.49
CA PRO A 21 -6.81 -2.85 -2.92
C PRO A 21 -5.34 -2.90 -2.55
N GLY A 22 -4.52 -3.34 -3.50
CA GLY A 22 -3.08 -3.19 -3.41
C GLY A 22 -2.80 -1.69 -3.41
N ALA A 23 -1.97 -1.24 -2.46
CA ALA A 23 -1.25 0.00 -2.65
C ALA A 23 -0.32 -0.20 -3.85
N GLN A 24 -0.87 -0.19 -5.06
CA GLN A 24 -0.12 -0.20 -6.31
C GLN A 24 0.50 1.19 -6.44
N ARG A 25 1.45 1.47 -5.56
CA ARG A 25 2.35 2.60 -5.69
C ARG A 25 3.21 2.26 -6.89
N LEU A 26 3.02 3.02 -7.97
CA LEU A 26 3.89 2.91 -9.12
C LEU A 26 5.30 3.24 -8.64
N GLU A 27 6.21 2.27 -8.69
CA GLU A 27 7.63 2.53 -8.50
C GLU A 27 8.10 3.52 -9.57
N GLY A 28 8.88 4.53 -9.18
CA GLY A 28 9.24 5.65 -10.04
C GLY A 28 8.20 6.77 -10.16
N GLY A 29 7.00 6.61 -9.58
CA GLY A 29 6.04 7.69 -9.43
C GLY A 29 6.40 8.66 -8.29
N ALA A 30 5.80 9.86 -8.31
CA ALA A 30 5.94 10.80 -7.21
C ALA A 30 5.44 10.17 -5.89
N ALA A 31 6.26 10.24 -4.85
CA ALA A 31 5.84 9.81 -3.52
C ALA A 31 4.69 10.70 -3.01
N PRO A 32 3.67 10.13 -2.33
CA PRO A 32 2.60 10.92 -1.74
C PRO A 32 3.15 11.93 -0.73
N ASP A 33 2.64 13.15 -0.79
CA ASP A 33 3.03 14.20 0.16
C ASP A 33 2.58 13.83 1.57
N PHE A 34 3.41 14.15 2.55
CA PHE A 34 3.11 13.97 3.97
C PHE A 34 3.80 15.04 4.80
N ALA A 35 3.26 15.31 5.98
CA ALA A 35 3.83 16.22 6.95
C ALA A 35 3.91 15.52 8.31
N LEU A 36 5.11 15.39 8.86
CA LEU A 36 5.35 14.71 10.12
C LEU A 36 6.19 15.59 11.06
N PRO A 37 5.94 15.57 12.37
CA PRO A 37 6.84 16.19 13.33
C PRO A 37 8.20 15.48 13.32
N ASP A 38 9.26 16.26 13.30
CA ASP A 38 10.62 15.78 13.53
C ASP A 38 10.91 15.59 15.02
N GLN A 39 12.11 15.12 15.34
CA GLN A 39 12.54 14.85 16.72
C GLN A 39 12.63 16.11 17.59
N SER A 40 12.63 17.31 16.98
CA SER A 40 12.58 18.59 17.67
C SER A 40 11.15 19.15 17.79
N GLY A 41 10.15 18.40 17.32
CA GLY A 41 8.74 18.78 17.32
C GLY A 41 8.34 19.71 16.18
N GLN A 42 9.23 19.97 15.22
CA GLN A 42 8.91 20.80 14.05
C GLN A 42 8.25 19.95 12.96
N THR A 43 7.13 20.39 12.42
CA THR A 43 6.47 19.68 11.32
C THR A 43 7.26 19.88 10.02
N ARG A 44 7.75 18.79 9.44
CA ARG A 44 8.48 18.76 8.16
C ARG A 44 7.63 18.13 7.09
N ARG A 45 7.56 18.76 5.91
CA ARG A 45 6.85 18.20 4.75
C ARG A 45 7.82 17.42 3.87
N LEU A 46 7.34 16.39 3.20
CA LEU A 46 8.16 15.62 2.25
C LEU A 46 8.72 16.53 1.14
N GLY A 47 7.90 17.46 0.65
CA GLY A 47 8.30 18.43 -0.38
C GLY A 47 9.50 19.31 -0.02
N ASP A 48 9.74 19.55 1.29
CA ASP A 48 10.88 20.37 1.75
C ASP A 48 12.23 19.72 1.41
N TYR A 49 12.24 18.41 1.12
CA TYR A 49 13.43 17.63 0.80
C TYR A 49 13.59 17.34 -0.70
N ALA A 50 12.75 17.93 -1.56
CA ALA A 50 12.88 17.75 -3.01
C ALA A 50 14.30 18.10 -3.51
N GLY A 51 14.88 17.23 -4.32
CA GLY A 51 16.25 17.39 -4.85
C GLY A 51 17.38 17.02 -3.89
N ARG A 52 17.07 16.48 -2.71
CA ARG A 52 18.03 15.89 -1.77
C ARG A 52 17.89 14.36 -1.79
N TRP A 53 19.00 13.64 -1.71
CA TRP A 53 19.08 12.18 -1.71
C TRP A 53 19.95 11.73 -0.54
#